data_AF-A0A8R2JQ57-F1
#
_entry.id   AF-A0A8R2JQ57-F1
#
_cell.length_a   1.000
_cell.length_b   1.000
_cell.length_c   1.000
_cell.angle_alpha   90.00
_cell.angle_beta   90.00
_cell.angle_gamma   90.00
#
_symmetry.space_group_name_H-M   'P 1'
#
loop_
_entity.id
_entity.type
_entity.pdbx_description
1 polymer ?
#
loop_
_entity_poly.entity_id
_entity_poly.type
_entity_poly.pdbx_seq_one_letter_code
_entity_poly.pdbx_strand_id
1 'polypeptide(L)'
;MPKFNKKQLAMIALILDDEEKNCNRTKKNWVRKMFTERKFVGEFHTLFKELEDEEIYFYKYLRMSQSQFYVLLTKIQPKIQKQNTTFREAISPKEKLMVCLRFLATGDSFQTISFSYRLGHSTVHYIVKEVCKAIVDELLAEVMPQPKEKDWEKISDDFWKMWNFHNCLGALDGKHVDIFCSSEQWFPIF
;
A
#
# COMPACT_ATOMS: atom_id res chain seq x y z
N MET A 1 15.74 -0.28 -60.61
CA MET A 1 14.84 0.00 -59.47
C MET A 1 13.58 -0.84 -59.63
N PRO A 2 13.17 -1.63 -58.64
CA PRO A 2 11.94 -2.41 -58.73
C PRO A 2 10.74 -1.47 -58.87
N LYS A 3 9.96 -1.63 -59.94
CA LYS A 3 8.72 -0.88 -60.18
C LYS A 3 7.61 -1.54 -59.36
N PHE A 4 7.25 -0.95 -58.23
CA PHE A 4 6.13 -1.43 -57.43
C PHE A 4 4.81 -1.21 -58.16
N ASN A 5 3.94 -2.22 -58.15
CA ASN A 5 2.59 -2.13 -58.71
C ASN A 5 1.71 -1.23 -57.81
N LYS A 6 0.66 -0.61 -58.36
CA LYS A 6 -0.26 0.28 -57.62
C LYS A 6 -0.82 -0.36 -56.34
N LYS A 7 -1.09 -1.67 -56.37
CA LYS A 7 -1.55 -2.44 -55.20
C LYS A 7 -0.47 -2.53 -54.10
N GLN A 8 0.80 -2.69 -54.49
CA GLN A 8 1.91 -2.76 -53.53
C GLN A 8 2.18 -1.38 -52.91
N LEU A 9 2.09 -0.31 -53.69
CA LEU A 9 2.17 1.07 -53.18
C LEU A 9 1.05 1.39 -52.18
N ALA A 10 -0.19 0.97 -52.48
CA ALA A 10 -1.31 1.15 -51.56
C ALA A 10 -1.13 0.36 -50.25
N MET A 11 -0.58 -0.86 -50.33
CA MET A 11 -0.29 -1.68 -49.15
C MET A 11 0.82 -1.07 -48.29
N ILE A 12 1.89 -0.58 -48.91
CA ILE A 12 2.98 0.12 -48.20
C ILE A 12 2.44 1.40 -47.54
N ALA A 13 1.60 2.17 -48.24
CA ALA A 13 0.99 3.37 -47.68
C ALA A 13 0.13 3.05 -46.45
N LEU A 14 -0.70 2.00 -46.50
CA LEU A 14 -1.51 1.58 -45.36
C LEU A 14 -0.67 1.11 -44.16
N ILE A 15 0.42 0.37 -44.41
CA ILE A 15 1.33 -0.08 -43.35
C ILE A 15 2.02 1.12 -42.69
N LEU A 16 2.48 2.10 -43.48
CA LEU A 16 3.08 3.32 -42.96
C LEU A 16 2.07 4.15 -42.15
N ASP A 17 0.81 4.23 -42.61
CA ASP A 17 -0.27 4.96 -41.92
C ASP A 17 -0.62 4.30 -40.57
N ASP A 18 -0.62 2.96 -40.50
CA ASP A 18 -0.84 2.20 -39.26
C ASP A 18 0.37 2.25 -38.32
N GLU A 19 1.60 2.25 -38.85
CA GLU A 19 2.82 2.49 -38.08
C GLU A 19 2.85 3.92 -37.52
N GLU A 20 2.48 4.93 -38.30
CA GLU A 20 2.42 6.33 -37.89
C GLU A 20 1.32 6.55 -36.84
N LYS A 21 0.16 5.90 -36.96
CA LYS A 21 -0.89 5.87 -35.92
C LYS A 21 -0.44 5.17 -34.65
N ASN A 22 0.33 4.09 -34.74
CA ASN A 22 0.93 3.42 -33.57
C ASN A 22 2.00 4.30 -32.90
N CYS A 23 2.80 5.03 -33.67
CA CYS A 23 3.77 6.01 -33.18
C CYS A 23 3.10 7.24 -32.54
N ASN A 24 1.91 7.62 -33.04
CA ASN A 24 1.06 8.69 -32.51
C ASN A 24 0.24 8.30 -31.28
N ARG A 25 0.49 7.14 -30.67
CA ARG A 25 0.10 6.92 -29.27
C ARG A 25 0.73 8.04 -28.45
N THR A 26 -0.10 8.99 -28.01
CA THR A 26 0.30 10.11 -27.15
C THR A 26 1.28 9.59 -26.11
N LYS A 27 2.53 10.06 -26.16
CA LYS A 27 3.59 9.64 -25.24
C LYS A 27 3.02 9.80 -23.83
N LYS A 28 2.76 8.67 -23.16
CA LYS A 28 2.25 8.69 -21.79
C LYS A 28 3.34 9.36 -20.96
N ASN A 29 3.07 10.57 -20.48
CA ASN A 29 3.96 11.28 -19.56
C ASN A 29 4.29 10.32 -18.42
N TRP A 30 5.57 9.94 -18.32
CA TRP A 30 6.03 8.92 -17.37
C TRP A 30 5.73 9.32 -15.92
N VAL A 31 5.75 10.62 -15.64
CA VAL A 31 5.20 11.26 -14.45
C VAL A 31 4.21 12.33 -14.90
N ARG A 32 3.02 12.36 -14.30
CA ARG A 32 2.04 13.42 -14.57
C ARG A 32 2.60 14.75 -14.07
N LYS A 33 2.39 15.84 -14.81
CA LYS A 33 2.89 17.20 -14.46
C LYS A 33 2.61 17.59 -13.00
N MET A 34 1.41 17.28 -12.53
CA MET A 34 0.96 17.45 -11.15
C MET A 34 1.89 16.82 -10.10
N PHE A 35 2.57 15.72 -10.42
CA PHE A 35 3.44 14.97 -9.50
C PHE A 35 4.92 15.36 -9.66
N THR A 36 5.25 16.21 -10.62
CA THR A 36 6.63 16.71 -10.82
C THR A 36 7.10 17.54 -9.63
N GLU A 37 6.19 18.27 -8.99
CA GLU A 37 6.47 19.15 -7.85
C GLU A 37 6.47 18.43 -6.49
N ARG A 38 6.55 17.09 -6.48
CA ARG A 38 6.57 16.27 -5.26
C ARG A 38 7.55 16.79 -4.19
N LYS A 39 8.76 17.18 -4.59
CA LYS A 39 9.80 17.66 -3.67
C LYS A 39 9.45 18.96 -2.95
N PHE A 40 8.57 19.77 -3.55
CA PHE A 40 8.23 21.10 -3.05
C PHE A 40 6.87 21.14 -2.36
N VAL A 41 5.89 20.39 -2.87
CA VAL A 41 4.49 20.46 -2.43
C VAL A 41 3.99 19.13 -1.85
N GLY A 42 4.76 18.06 -1.96
CA GLY A 42 4.37 16.76 -1.39
C GLY A 42 4.40 16.78 0.13
N GLU A 43 3.38 16.19 0.75
CA GLU A 43 3.19 16.16 2.20
C GLU A 43 4.42 15.61 2.96
N PHE A 44 5.14 14.64 2.39
CA PHE A 44 6.39 14.15 2.97
C PHE A 44 7.49 15.23 3.07
N HIS A 45 7.55 16.17 2.14
CA HIS A 45 8.60 17.19 2.13
C HIS A 45 8.21 18.45 2.88
N THR A 46 6.91 18.77 2.93
CA THR A 46 6.37 19.97 3.59
C THR A 46 6.00 19.69 5.04
N LEU A 47 5.13 18.72 5.29
CA LEU A 47 4.52 18.48 6.61
C LEU A 47 5.41 17.63 7.51
N PHE A 48 6.16 16.69 6.96
CA PHE A 48 6.85 15.70 7.78
C PHE A 48 7.87 16.31 8.75
N LYS A 49 8.61 17.35 8.32
CA LYS A 49 9.58 18.02 9.19
C LYS A 49 8.90 18.64 10.40
N GLU A 50 7.77 19.31 10.18
CA GLU A 50 6.96 19.92 11.25
C GLU A 50 6.43 18.85 12.20
N LEU A 51 6.03 17.68 11.68
CA LEU A 51 5.62 16.56 12.52
C LEU A 51 6.78 15.96 13.34
N GLU A 52 8.01 15.98 12.83
CA GLU A 52 9.18 15.49 13.58
C GLU A 52 9.51 16.40 14.77
N ASP A 53 9.22 17.70 14.67
CA ASP A 53 9.45 18.63 15.78
C ASP A 53 8.35 18.50 16.87
N GLU A 54 7.14 18.08 16.50
CA GLU A 54 6.00 17.97 17.41
C GLU A 54 5.47 16.52 17.60
N GLU A 55 5.97 15.83 18.64
CA GLU A 55 5.68 14.42 18.91
C GLU A 55 4.18 14.08 19.02
N ILE A 56 3.38 14.98 19.62
CA ILE A 56 1.92 14.77 19.76
C ILE A 56 1.24 14.68 18.39
N TYR A 57 1.61 15.57 17.47
CA TYR A 57 1.05 15.60 16.13
C TYR A 57 1.60 14.46 15.28
N PHE A 58 2.86 14.08 15.47
CA PHE A 58 3.43 12.87 14.88
C PHE A 58 2.60 11.63 15.22
N TYR A 59 2.32 11.43 16.51
CA TYR A 59 1.52 10.30 16.97
C TYR A 59 0.08 10.38 16.45
N LYS A 60 -0.52 11.56 16.42
CA LYS A 60 -1.87 11.74 15.85
C LYS A 60 -1.91 11.40 14.35
N TYR A 61 -0.83 11.72 13.63
CA TYR A 61 -0.74 11.54 12.19
C TYR A 61 -0.45 10.09 11.77
N LEU A 62 0.48 9.41 12.47
CA LEU A 62 0.94 8.04 12.15
C LEU A 62 0.42 6.95 13.08
N ARG A 63 -0.24 7.30 14.19
CA ARG A 63 -0.65 6.37 15.28
C ARG A 63 0.51 5.55 15.84
N MET A 64 1.72 6.12 15.83
CA MET A 64 2.97 5.50 16.25
C MET A 64 3.90 6.57 16.81
N SER A 65 4.68 6.26 17.85
CA SER A 65 5.66 7.22 18.38
C SER A 65 6.84 7.39 17.42
N GLN A 66 7.57 8.50 17.52
CA GLN A 66 8.75 8.74 16.70
C GLN A 66 9.83 7.69 16.94
N SER A 67 10.08 7.34 18.19
CA SER A 67 11.07 6.30 18.55
C SER A 67 10.75 4.95 17.89
N GLN A 68 9.49 4.51 17.95
CA GLN A 68 9.04 3.28 17.31
C GLN A 68 9.15 3.36 15.79
N PHE A 69 8.82 4.51 15.19
CA PHE A 69 8.95 4.72 13.76
C PHE A 69 10.40 4.50 13.28
N TYR A 70 11.39 5.07 13.98
CA TYR A 70 12.79 4.92 13.62
C TYR A 70 13.35 3.51 13.87
N VAL A 71 12.92 2.85 14.95
CA VAL A 71 13.24 1.44 15.20
C VAL A 71 12.70 0.57 14.08
N LEU A 72 11.43 0.78 13.70
CA LEU A 72 10.78 0.06 12.60
C LEU A 72 11.50 0.32 11.27
N LEU A 73 11.79 1.58 10.97
CA LEU A 73 12.50 1.99 9.76
C LEU A 73 13.84 1.26 9.64
N THR A 74 14.61 1.20 10.73
CA THR A 74 15.93 0.53 10.75
C THR A 74 15.80 -0.97 10.41
N LYS A 75 14.79 -1.65 10.95
CA LYS A 75 14.52 -3.07 10.68
C LYS A 75 14.12 -3.34 9.23
N ILE A 76 13.25 -2.52 8.65
CA ILE A 76 12.67 -2.78 7.31
C ILE A 76 13.47 -2.16 6.15
N GLN A 77 14.27 -1.12 6.42
CA GLN A 77 15.05 -0.38 5.42
C GLN A 77 15.78 -1.28 4.41
N PRO A 78 16.51 -2.36 4.81
CA PRO A 78 17.19 -3.23 3.84
C PRO A 78 16.26 -3.90 2.83
N LYS A 79 14.99 -4.16 3.19
CA LYS A 79 14.00 -4.79 2.30
C LYS A 79 13.30 -3.79 1.36
N ILE A 80 13.16 -2.52 1.77
CA ILE A 80 12.39 -1.52 1.04
C ILE A 80 13.24 -0.51 0.27
N GLN A 81 14.56 -0.44 0.54
CA GLN A 81 15.47 0.45 -0.16
C GLN A 81 15.54 0.11 -1.65
N LYS A 82 15.38 1.13 -2.50
CA LYS A 82 15.59 1.02 -3.95
C LYS A 82 16.78 1.85 -4.37
N GLN A 83 17.42 1.46 -5.46
CA GLN A 83 18.54 2.19 -6.04
C GLN A 83 18.04 3.37 -6.87
N ASN A 84 18.75 4.49 -6.79
CA ASN A 84 18.55 5.61 -7.68
C ASN A 84 19.02 5.23 -9.08
N THR A 85 18.22 5.56 -10.09
CA THR A 85 18.56 5.33 -11.49
C THR A 85 18.80 6.66 -12.18
N THR A 86 19.56 6.67 -13.28
CA THR A 86 19.80 7.88 -14.09
C THR A 86 18.52 8.54 -14.58
N PHE A 87 17.43 7.78 -14.72
CA PHE A 87 16.15 8.26 -15.20
C PHE A 87 15.21 8.76 -14.10
N ARG A 88 15.31 8.20 -12.88
CA ARG A 88 14.42 8.54 -11.77
C ARG A 88 15.08 8.29 -10.41
N GLU A 89 14.90 9.26 -9.54
CA GLU A 89 15.19 9.14 -8.11
C GLU A 89 14.17 8.22 -7.43
N ALA A 90 14.68 7.26 -6.67
CA ALA A 90 13.87 6.35 -5.90
C ALA A 90 13.15 7.09 -4.76
N ILE A 91 11.97 6.59 -4.43
CA ILE A 91 11.23 7.02 -3.24
C ILE A 91 11.99 6.51 -2.02
N SER A 92 12.30 7.40 -1.09
CA SER A 92 13.12 7.04 0.09
C SER A 92 12.38 6.02 0.98
N PRO A 93 13.11 5.12 1.69
CA PRO A 93 12.49 4.20 2.66
C PRO A 93 11.61 4.91 3.69
N LYS A 94 12.07 6.08 4.16
CA LYS A 94 11.37 6.92 5.14
C LYS A 94 10.02 7.41 4.60
N GLU A 95 10.01 7.92 3.36
CA GLU A 95 8.80 8.34 2.65
C GLU A 95 7.85 7.16 2.42
N LYS A 96 8.37 6.00 2.02
CA LYS A 96 7.57 4.79 1.82
C LYS A 96 6.88 4.33 3.11
N LEU A 97 7.64 4.30 4.21
CA LEU A 97 7.11 3.91 5.51
C LEU A 97 6.02 4.88 5.96
N MET A 98 6.23 6.19 5.79
CA MET A 98 5.26 7.20 6.13
C MET A 98 3.95 7.05 5.34
N VAL A 99 4.04 6.85 4.02
CA VAL A 99 2.87 6.59 3.15
C VAL A 99 2.09 5.37 3.61
N CYS A 100 2.80 4.29 3.97
CA CYS A 100 2.17 3.06 4.44
C CYS A 100 1.50 3.24 5.81
N LEU A 101 2.18 3.85 6.77
CA LEU A 101 1.63 4.10 8.10
C LEU A 101 0.46 5.07 8.05
N ARG A 102 0.52 6.08 7.17
CA ARG A 102 -0.62 6.98 6.96
C ARG A 102 -1.85 6.22 6.50
N PHE A 103 -1.70 5.31 5.53
CA PHE A 103 -2.79 4.44 5.09
C PHE A 103 -3.35 3.57 6.23
N LEU A 104 -2.48 2.92 7.01
CA LEU A 104 -2.89 2.05 8.11
C LEU A 104 -3.54 2.82 9.28
N ALA A 105 -3.09 4.05 9.54
CA ALA A 105 -3.57 4.88 10.63
C ALA A 105 -4.97 5.47 10.38
N THR A 106 -5.27 5.85 9.14
CA THR A 106 -6.54 6.51 8.78
C THR A 106 -7.52 5.62 8.03
N GLY A 107 -7.05 4.57 7.36
CA GLY A 107 -7.86 3.77 6.44
C GLY A 107 -8.31 4.53 5.19
N ASP A 108 -7.62 5.62 4.83
CA ASP A 108 -7.99 6.48 3.71
C ASP A 108 -7.74 5.78 2.35
N SER A 109 -8.39 6.28 1.29
CA SER A 109 -8.22 5.73 -0.04
C SER A 109 -6.80 5.97 -0.58
N PHE A 110 -6.29 5.03 -1.39
CA PHE A 110 -5.02 5.22 -2.09
C PHE A 110 -5.02 6.44 -3.02
N GLN A 111 -6.20 6.85 -3.49
CA GLN A 111 -6.38 8.04 -4.31
C GLN A 111 -6.07 9.31 -3.52
N THR A 112 -6.63 9.44 -2.31
CA THR A 112 -6.37 10.60 -1.43
C THR A 112 -4.89 10.70 -1.10
N ILE A 113 -4.28 9.59 -0.68
CA ILE A 113 -2.85 9.54 -0.32
C ILE A 113 -1.96 9.86 -1.54
N SER A 114 -2.35 9.37 -2.73
CA SER A 114 -1.69 9.71 -3.99
C SER A 114 -1.71 11.21 -4.27
N PHE A 115 -2.83 11.88 -4.02
CA PHE A 115 -2.95 13.33 -4.16
C PHE A 115 -2.08 14.08 -3.14
N SER A 116 -2.12 13.71 -1.86
CA SER A 116 -1.42 14.44 -0.80
C SER A 116 0.10 14.26 -0.86
N TYR A 117 0.58 13.03 -1.08
CA TYR A 117 2.01 12.74 -1.20
C TYR A 117 2.57 13.01 -2.60
N ARG A 118 1.72 13.41 -3.55
CA ARG A 118 2.08 13.66 -4.97
C ARG A 118 2.75 12.43 -5.62
N LEU A 119 2.25 11.25 -5.30
CA LEU A 119 2.71 9.97 -5.84
C LEU A 119 1.66 9.39 -6.79
N GLY A 120 2.08 8.58 -7.77
CA GLY A 120 1.11 7.90 -8.64
C GLY A 120 0.26 6.89 -7.85
N HIS A 121 -1.03 6.79 -8.15
CA HIS A 121 -1.96 5.86 -7.48
C HIS A 121 -1.44 4.43 -7.40
N SER A 122 -0.95 3.88 -8.52
CA SER A 122 -0.36 2.54 -8.57
C SER A 122 0.94 2.42 -7.74
N THR A 123 1.68 3.51 -7.61
CA THR A 123 2.91 3.57 -6.81
C THR A 123 2.59 3.52 -5.32
N VAL A 124 1.58 4.27 -4.86
CA VAL A 124 1.12 4.22 -3.47
C VAL A 124 0.66 2.81 -3.11
N HIS A 125 -0.21 2.21 -3.93
CA HIS A 125 -0.66 0.84 -3.72
C HIS A 125 0.50 -0.17 -3.62
N TYR A 126 1.47 -0.05 -4.53
CA TYR A 126 2.66 -0.91 -4.51
C TYR A 126 3.50 -0.69 -3.23
N ILE A 127 3.70 0.56 -2.81
CA ILE A 127 4.43 0.90 -1.59
C ILE A 127 3.76 0.27 -0.37
N VAL A 128 2.45 0.43 -0.22
CA VAL A 128 1.71 -0.12 0.92
C VAL A 128 1.88 -1.64 0.98
N LYS A 129 1.74 -2.34 -0.15
CA LYS A 129 1.97 -3.79 -0.20
C LYS A 129 3.41 -4.19 0.12
N GLU A 130 4.39 -3.50 -0.46
CA GLU A 130 5.82 -3.75 -0.25
C GLU A 130 6.21 -3.57 1.22
N VAL A 131 5.77 -2.46 1.83
CA VAL A 131 6.07 -2.14 3.23
C VAL A 131 5.33 -3.08 4.19
N CYS A 132 4.04 -3.34 3.99
CA CYS A 132 3.30 -4.29 4.85
C CYS A 132 3.95 -5.68 4.81
N LYS A 133 4.37 -6.16 3.62
CA LYS A 133 5.08 -7.42 3.51
C LYS A 133 6.40 -7.39 4.29
N ALA A 134 7.20 -6.34 4.13
CA ALA A 134 8.47 -6.20 4.85
C ALA A 134 8.27 -6.16 6.37
N ILE A 135 7.21 -5.51 6.86
CA ILE A 135 6.83 -5.46 8.28
C ILE A 135 6.50 -6.87 8.77
N VAL A 136 5.62 -7.60 8.08
CA VAL A 136 5.24 -8.96 8.45
C VAL A 136 6.47 -9.88 8.45
N ASP A 137 7.27 -9.86 7.39
CA ASP A 137 8.43 -10.74 7.26
C ASP A 137 9.50 -10.50 8.36
N GLU A 138 9.53 -9.31 8.97
CA GLU A 138 10.53 -8.94 9.98
C GLU A 138 10.00 -9.05 11.42
N LEU A 139 8.73 -8.69 11.66
CA LEU A 139 8.18 -8.56 13.02
C LEU A 139 7.25 -9.69 13.41
N LEU A 140 6.75 -10.49 12.46
CA LEU A 140 5.75 -11.52 12.76
C LEU A 140 6.23 -12.50 13.83
N ALA A 141 7.49 -12.95 13.74
CA ALA A 141 8.06 -13.89 14.70
C ALA A 141 8.24 -13.30 16.10
N GLU A 142 8.50 -12.00 16.20
CA GLU A 142 8.72 -11.29 17.47
C GLU A 142 7.38 -10.96 18.15
N VAL A 143 6.39 -10.51 17.38
CA VAL A 143 5.12 -9.96 17.90
C VAL A 143 4.02 -11.02 17.99
N MET A 144 4.02 -12.01 17.10
CA MET A 144 3.04 -13.11 17.07
C MET A 144 3.75 -14.46 16.98
N PRO A 145 4.44 -14.89 18.06
CA PRO A 145 5.04 -16.22 18.11
C PRO A 145 3.96 -17.30 18.07
N GLN A 146 4.31 -18.50 17.59
CA GLN A 146 3.38 -19.62 17.55
C GLN A 146 2.96 -20.01 18.98
N PRO A 147 1.66 -19.90 19.32
CA PRO A 147 1.17 -20.24 20.67
C PRO A 147 1.23 -21.75 20.91
N LYS A 148 1.54 -22.13 22.15
CA LYS A 148 1.54 -23.53 22.62
C LYS A 148 0.18 -23.88 23.22
N GLU A 149 -0.08 -25.18 23.40
CA GLU A 149 -1.31 -25.69 24.04
C GLU A 149 -1.60 -25.01 25.39
N LYS A 150 -0.58 -24.84 26.23
CA LYS A 150 -0.71 -24.17 27.53
C LYS A 150 -1.12 -22.70 27.41
N ASP A 151 -0.71 -22.01 26.34
CA ASP A 151 -1.10 -20.62 26.10
C ASP A 151 -2.58 -20.56 25.74
N TRP A 152 -3.08 -21.52 24.96
CA TRP A 152 -4.49 -21.65 24.61
C TRP A 152 -5.39 -21.97 25.81
N GLU A 153 -4.97 -22.93 26.65
CA GLU A 153 -5.68 -23.27 27.89
C GLU A 153 -5.81 -22.04 28.79
N LYS A 154 -4.71 -21.30 28.97
CA LYS A 154 -4.70 -20.08 29.77
C LYS A 154 -5.63 -19.01 29.21
N ILE A 155 -5.61 -18.78 27.89
CA ILE A 155 -6.50 -17.79 27.26
C ILE A 155 -7.96 -18.19 27.47
N SER A 156 -8.32 -19.45 27.25
CA SER A 156 -9.69 -19.95 27.47
C SER A 156 -10.14 -19.77 28.92
N ASP A 157 -9.27 -20.07 29.88
CA ASP A 157 -9.56 -19.89 31.31
C ASP A 157 -9.74 -18.42 31.70
N ASP A 158 -8.92 -17.53 31.14
CA ASP A 158 -9.02 -16.08 31.38
C ASP A 158 -10.35 -15.55 30.80
N PHE A 159 -10.74 -16.01 29.60
CA PHE A 159 -12.02 -15.64 29.01
C PHE A 159 -13.23 -16.12 29.81
N TRP A 160 -13.15 -17.34 30.35
CA TRP A 160 -14.16 -17.85 31.26
C TRP A 160 -14.26 -16.96 32.50
N LYS A 161 -13.15 -16.72 33.19
CA LYS A 161 -13.15 -16.01 34.49
C LYS A 161 -13.64 -14.57 34.38
N MET A 162 -13.30 -13.89 33.29
CA MET A 162 -13.62 -12.47 33.11
C MET A 162 -15.01 -12.27 32.49
N TRP A 163 -15.42 -13.11 31.54
CA TRP A 163 -16.63 -12.88 30.74
C TRP A 163 -17.60 -14.07 30.69
N ASN A 164 -17.35 -15.14 31.45
CA ASN A 164 -18.12 -16.39 31.42
C ASN A 164 -18.21 -17.01 30.01
N PHE A 165 -17.21 -16.75 29.16
CA PHE A 165 -17.20 -17.16 27.76
C PHE A 165 -16.27 -18.36 27.58
N HIS A 166 -16.87 -19.53 27.39
CA HIS A 166 -16.18 -20.83 27.44
C HIS A 166 -15.45 -21.13 26.12
N ASN A 167 -14.31 -21.83 26.19
CA ASN A 167 -13.53 -22.28 25.03
C ASN A 167 -13.14 -21.16 24.05
N CYS A 168 -12.96 -19.94 24.56
CA CYS A 168 -12.57 -18.80 23.75
C CYS A 168 -11.06 -18.70 23.67
N LEU A 169 -10.53 -18.81 22.46
CA LEU A 169 -9.09 -18.79 22.22
C LEU A 169 -8.56 -17.39 21.83
N GLY A 170 -9.44 -16.41 21.67
CA GLY A 170 -9.05 -15.05 21.36
C GLY A 170 -10.20 -14.24 20.80
N ALA A 171 -10.01 -12.92 20.79
CA ALA A 171 -10.92 -11.98 20.17
C ALA A 171 -10.17 -11.20 19.10
N LEU A 172 -10.79 -11.07 17.93
CA LEU A 172 -10.36 -10.15 16.89
C LEU A 172 -11.26 -8.92 16.98
N ASP A 173 -10.66 -7.75 17.16
CA ASP A 173 -11.40 -6.49 17.19
C ASP A 173 -12.05 -6.17 15.82
N GLY A 174 -13.08 -5.33 15.85
CA GLY A 174 -14.13 -5.17 14.83
C GLY A 174 -13.66 -5.23 13.37
N LYS A 175 -14.13 -6.26 12.65
CA LYS A 175 -14.14 -6.33 11.20
C LYS A 175 -15.59 -6.34 10.72
N HIS A 176 -15.94 -5.47 9.76
CA HIS A 176 -17.21 -5.59 9.06
C HIS A 176 -17.17 -6.88 8.22
N VAL A 177 -17.88 -7.91 8.66
CA VAL A 177 -18.07 -9.15 7.90
C VAL A 177 -19.43 -9.04 7.25
N ASP A 178 -19.45 -8.94 5.93
CA ASP A 178 -20.69 -8.96 5.16
C ASP A 178 -21.30 -10.36 5.27
N ILE A 179 -22.32 -10.49 6.11
CA ILE A 179 -23.11 -11.71 6.23
C ILE A 179 -24.12 -11.70 5.07
N PHE A 180 -23.83 -12.46 4.03
CA PHE A 180 -24.79 -12.71 2.97
C PHE A 180 -25.85 -13.68 3.47
N CYS A 181 -27.10 -13.22 3.51
CA CYS A 181 -28.24 -14.11 3.73
C CYS A 181 -28.34 -15.07 2.53
N SER A 182 -28.35 -16.37 2.79
CA SER A 182 -28.69 -17.36 1.76
C SER A 182 -30.14 -17.13 1.34
N SER A 183 -30.38 -16.90 0.06
CA SER A 183 -31.73 -16.82 -0.51
C SER A 183 -32.43 -18.18 -0.31
N GLU A 184 -33.37 -18.20 0.64
CA GLU A 184 -34.44 -19.18 0.84
C GLU A 184 -34.07 -20.66 1.09
N GLN A 185 -34.30 -21.10 2.33
CA GLN A 185 -35.19 -22.24 2.60
C GLN A 185 -35.72 -22.14 4.03
N TRP A 186 -36.93 -21.60 4.17
CA TRP A 186 -37.74 -21.71 5.38
C TRP A 186 -38.16 -23.17 5.54
N PHE A 187 -37.56 -23.92 6.46
CA PHE A 187 -38.14 -25.17 6.95
C PHE A 187 -39.02 -24.84 8.16
N PRO A 188 -40.35 -25.09 8.12
CA PRO A 188 -41.18 -25.01 9.30
C PRO A 188 -40.81 -26.20 10.20
N ILE A 189 -40.36 -25.90 11.40
CA ILE A 189 -40.19 -26.89 12.46
C ILE A 189 -41.62 -27.17 12.99
N PHE A 190 -42.08 -28.41 12.83
CA PHE A 190 -43.28 -28.94 13.48
C PHE A 190 -43.09 -29.00 14.99
#